data_AF-A0A0Q8T3R9-F1
#
_entry.id   AF-A0A0Q8T3R9-F1
#
_cell.length_a   1.000
_cell.length_b   1.000
_cell.length_c   1.000
_cell.angle_alpha   90.00
_cell.angle_beta   90.00
_cell.angle_gamma   90.00
#
_symmetry.space_group_name_H-M   'P 1'
#
loop_
_entity.id
_entity.type
_entity.pdbx_description
1 polymer ?
#
loop_
_entity_poly.entity_id
_entity_poly.type
_entity_poly.pdbx_seq_one_letter_code
_entity_poly.pdbx_strand_id
1 'polypeptide(L)'
;MLAGLSALALASHAAPGFREGAYAQAPGTAAVCVSRKQMDQLTAPTWKLAMKERGMDCTVTESAKPMVGHETWKAACTDPRSKDARHQYQFTVHANSEQIVIDSRMADAAGDLEMKNAFLGTYQGACTANMPPLDEWAYLDGTYGMGAPAQADGARKAVAIELIRCGNVFNGLSLTVAKGKQEGMRTAAAAMLEAAVELYPAEGSFHRDELKKSAPLVSAELVGSSAEKKFALYQSCSAYLQPDGIAQSVKERSAAAGATK
;
A
#
# COMPACT_ATOMS: atom_id res chain seq x y z
N MET A 1 49.77 -23.75 -41.31
CA MET A 1 48.57 -24.01 -40.48
C MET A 1 48.69 -23.17 -39.22
N LEU A 2 47.99 -22.04 -39.14
CA LEU A 2 47.78 -21.32 -37.88
C LEU A 2 46.28 -21.20 -37.70
N ALA A 3 45.75 -21.97 -36.74
CA ALA A 3 44.36 -21.92 -36.33
C ALA A 3 44.13 -20.58 -35.62
N GLY A 4 43.38 -19.68 -36.26
CA GLY A 4 42.87 -18.47 -35.64
C GLY A 4 41.80 -18.85 -34.62
N LEU A 5 42.14 -18.79 -33.34
CA LEU A 5 41.16 -18.78 -32.25
C LEU A 5 40.36 -17.48 -32.34
N SER A 6 39.19 -17.54 -32.97
CA SER A 6 38.17 -16.51 -32.84
C SER A 6 37.71 -16.45 -31.39
N ALA A 7 38.18 -15.45 -30.66
CA ALA A 7 37.59 -15.05 -29.40
C ALA A 7 36.12 -14.66 -29.67
N LEU A 8 35.18 -15.52 -29.30
CA LEU A 8 33.78 -15.11 -29.16
C LEU A 8 33.74 -14.06 -28.06
N ALA A 9 33.65 -12.79 -28.47
CA ALA A 9 33.18 -11.73 -27.59
C ALA A 9 31.77 -12.15 -27.15
N LEU A 10 31.64 -12.60 -25.91
CA LEU A 10 30.36 -12.66 -25.22
C LEU A 10 29.79 -11.25 -25.28
N ALA A 11 28.86 -11.01 -26.20
CA ALA A 11 28.05 -9.82 -26.19
C ALA A 11 27.34 -9.79 -24.84
N SER A 12 27.81 -8.93 -23.93
CA SER A 12 27.08 -8.54 -22.73
C SER A 12 25.77 -7.93 -23.21
N HIS A 13 24.75 -8.75 -23.39
CA HIS A 13 23.38 -8.30 -23.55
C HIS A 13 23.00 -7.70 -22.20
N ALA A 14 23.18 -6.38 -22.08
CA ALA A 14 22.63 -5.64 -20.97
C ALA A 14 21.14 -6.01 -20.89
N ALA A 15 20.69 -6.45 -19.71
CA ALA A 15 19.27 -6.71 -19.49
C ALA A 15 18.50 -5.45 -19.94
N PRO A 16 17.46 -5.59 -20.78
CA PRO A 16 16.67 -4.43 -21.19
C PRO A 16 16.13 -3.80 -19.91
N GLY A 17 16.27 -2.49 -19.73
CA GLY A 17 15.76 -1.81 -18.54
C GLY A 17 14.23 -1.79 -18.49
N PHE A 18 13.66 -0.74 -17.92
CA PHE A 18 12.20 -0.57 -17.88
C PHE A 18 11.53 -0.69 -19.25
N ARG A 19 10.34 -1.30 -19.27
CA ARG A 19 9.45 -1.35 -20.44
C ARG A 19 8.39 -0.26 -20.36
N GLU A 20 8.68 0.87 -21.00
CA GLU A 20 7.73 1.95 -21.16
C GLU A 20 6.48 1.50 -21.93
N GLY A 21 5.30 1.91 -21.45
CA GLY A 21 4.03 1.66 -22.11
C GLY A 21 3.50 0.24 -21.93
N ALA A 22 4.18 -0.62 -21.17
CA ALA A 22 3.66 -1.90 -20.71
C ALA A 22 3.03 -1.76 -19.33
N TYR A 23 2.05 -2.62 -19.02
CA TYR A 23 1.57 -2.72 -17.65
C TYR A 23 2.36 -3.77 -16.88
N ALA A 24 2.51 -3.56 -15.58
CA ALA A 24 3.07 -4.55 -14.67
C ALA A 24 1.98 -5.01 -13.71
N GLN A 25 1.94 -6.30 -13.40
CA GLN A 25 1.01 -6.85 -12.44
C GLN A 25 1.75 -7.77 -11.46
N ALA A 26 1.55 -7.53 -10.17
CA ALA A 26 1.96 -8.46 -9.12
C ALA A 26 0.79 -9.44 -8.83
N PRO A 27 1.08 -10.68 -8.41
CA PRO A 27 0.03 -11.60 -8.00
C PRO A 27 -0.87 -10.98 -6.91
N GLY A 28 -2.18 -10.96 -7.14
CA GLY A 28 -3.15 -10.40 -6.19
C GLY A 28 -3.26 -8.87 -6.18
N THR A 29 -2.59 -8.14 -7.08
CA THR A 29 -2.74 -6.68 -7.21
C THR A 29 -3.38 -6.27 -8.54
N ALA A 30 -3.89 -5.05 -8.60
CA ALA A 30 -4.31 -4.43 -9.85
C ALA A 30 -3.10 -4.24 -10.79
N ALA A 31 -3.35 -4.32 -12.10
CA ALA A 31 -2.37 -3.99 -13.12
C ALA A 31 -2.10 -2.47 -13.15
N VAL A 32 -0.83 -2.08 -13.17
CA VAL A 32 -0.40 -0.67 -13.19
C VAL A 32 0.38 -0.37 -14.46
N CYS A 33 0.17 0.81 -15.04
CA CYS A 33 0.91 1.25 -16.21
C CYS A 33 2.30 1.79 -15.82
N VAL A 34 3.34 1.32 -16.50
CA VAL A 34 4.70 1.87 -16.37
C VAL A 34 4.93 2.88 -17.49
N SER A 35 4.95 4.17 -17.13
CA SER A 35 5.25 5.25 -18.08
C SER A 35 6.67 5.79 -17.91
N ARG A 36 7.13 6.53 -18.92
CA ARG A 36 8.41 7.24 -18.90
C ARG A 36 8.63 8.06 -17.65
N LYS A 37 7.58 8.77 -17.22
CA LYS A 37 7.62 9.64 -16.04
C LYS A 37 8.02 8.87 -14.78
N GLN A 38 7.44 7.70 -14.53
CA GLN A 38 7.80 6.88 -13.35
C GLN A 38 9.23 6.37 -13.44
N MET A 39 9.66 5.94 -14.62
CA MET A 39 11.02 5.45 -14.81
C MET A 39 12.06 6.53 -14.47
N ASP A 40 11.79 7.78 -14.85
CA ASP A 40 12.68 8.91 -14.54
C ASP A 40 12.65 9.27 -13.03
N GLN A 41 11.58 8.92 -12.31
CA GLN A 41 11.43 9.13 -10.86
C GLN A 41 12.09 8.03 -10.01
N LEU A 42 12.24 6.82 -10.55
CA LEU A 42 12.82 5.66 -9.87
C LEU A 42 14.37 5.66 -9.83
N THR A 43 14.98 6.80 -9.47
CA THR A 43 16.44 6.94 -9.36
C THR A 43 16.82 7.71 -8.09
N ALA A 44 18.02 7.47 -7.55
CA ALA A 44 18.47 8.15 -6.34
C ALA A 44 18.52 9.69 -6.48
N PRO A 45 18.99 10.28 -7.60
CA PRO A 45 19.00 11.74 -7.77
C PRO A 45 17.60 12.35 -7.80
N THR A 46 16.66 11.76 -8.55
CA THR A 46 15.28 12.27 -8.65
C THR A 46 14.57 12.15 -7.31
N TRP A 47 14.74 11.01 -6.63
CA TRP A 47 14.21 10.81 -5.27
C TRP A 47 14.73 11.84 -4.28
N LYS A 48 16.05 12.10 -4.27
CA LYS A 48 16.67 13.10 -3.37
C LYS A 48 16.09 14.49 -3.60
N LEU A 49 15.92 14.90 -4.87
CA LEU A 49 15.34 16.19 -5.22
C LEU A 49 13.91 16.31 -4.70
N ALA A 50 13.09 15.28 -4.92
CA ALA A 50 11.71 15.25 -4.45
C ALA A 50 11.60 15.26 -2.92
N MET A 51 12.49 14.56 -2.20
CA MET A 51 12.52 14.62 -0.73
C MET A 51 12.85 16.03 -0.22
N LYS A 52 13.78 16.73 -0.91
CA LYS A 52 14.09 18.14 -0.61
C LYS A 52 12.87 19.05 -0.85
N GLU A 53 12.13 18.86 -1.93
CA GLU A 53 10.89 19.60 -2.21
C GLU A 53 9.81 19.35 -1.14
N ARG A 54 9.81 18.18 -0.52
CA ARG A 54 8.94 17.82 0.62
C ARG A 54 9.44 18.32 1.98
N GLY A 55 10.56 19.07 1.99
CA GLY A 55 11.13 19.65 3.21
C GLY A 55 11.95 18.68 4.06
N MET A 56 12.34 17.52 3.53
CA MET A 56 13.26 16.60 4.20
C MET A 56 14.69 16.84 3.75
N ASP A 57 15.64 16.74 4.67
CA ASP A 57 17.06 16.79 4.34
C ASP A 57 17.61 15.36 4.22
N CYS A 58 17.83 14.92 2.98
CA CYS A 58 18.27 13.58 2.65
C CYS A 58 19.66 13.58 1.99
N THR A 59 20.54 12.74 2.52
CA THR A 59 21.87 12.47 1.96
C THR A 59 21.93 11.04 1.45
N VAL A 60 22.16 10.86 0.15
CA VAL A 60 22.48 9.55 -0.43
C VAL A 60 23.91 9.19 -0.02
N THR A 61 24.08 8.11 0.73
CA THR A 61 25.37 7.68 1.31
C THR A 61 26.07 6.65 0.43
N GLU A 62 25.31 5.80 -0.24
CA GLU A 62 25.78 4.80 -1.18
C GLU A 62 24.84 4.75 -2.39
N SER A 63 25.37 4.58 -3.59
CA SER A 63 24.57 4.36 -4.80
C SER A 63 25.37 3.49 -5.78
N ALA A 64 24.72 2.47 -6.33
CA ALA A 64 25.27 1.59 -7.34
C ALA A 64 24.28 1.46 -8.50
N LYS A 65 24.79 1.62 -9.73
CA LYS A 65 24.05 1.43 -10.98
C LYS A 65 24.70 0.30 -11.78
N PRO A 66 24.51 -0.97 -11.40
CA PRO A 66 25.21 -2.09 -12.03
C PRO A 66 24.81 -2.29 -13.49
N MET A 67 23.61 -1.87 -13.89
CA MET A 67 23.13 -1.88 -15.28
C MET A 67 21.93 -0.94 -15.49
N VAL A 68 21.50 -0.77 -16.74
CA VAL A 68 20.36 0.09 -17.09
C VAL A 68 19.08 -0.44 -16.42
N GLY A 69 18.28 0.45 -15.81
CA GLY A 69 17.06 0.06 -15.08
C GLY A 69 17.32 -0.58 -13.72
N HIS A 70 18.58 -0.63 -13.27
CA HIS A 70 18.97 -1.22 -11.99
C HIS A 70 19.74 -0.19 -11.18
N GLU A 71 19.17 0.17 -10.03
CA GLU A 71 19.80 1.09 -9.09
C GLU A 71 19.52 0.65 -7.66
N THR A 72 20.57 0.52 -6.88
CA THR A 72 20.47 0.38 -5.42
C THR A 72 21.10 1.59 -4.77
N TRP A 73 20.48 2.10 -3.72
CA TRP A 73 21.05 3.21 -2.97
C TRP A 73 20.66 3.19 -1.51
N LYS A 74 21.51 3.78 -0.67
CA LYS A 74 21.22 4.06 0.73
C LYS A 74 21.11 5.55 0.92
N ALA A 75 20.20 5.97 1.79
CA ALA A 75 20.03 7.37 2.12
C ALA A 75 19.76 7.56 3.61
N ALA A 76 20.33 8.61 4.18
CA ALA A 76 19.98 9.09 5.50
C ALA A 76 19.16 10.36 5.35
N CYS A 77 17.94 10.37 5.89
CA CYS A 77 17.07 11.54 5.91
C CYS A 77 16.86 12.03 7.34
N THR A 78 16.70 13.34 7.47
CA THR A 78 16.29 13.99 8.70
C THR A 78 15.09 14.86 8.38
N ASP A 79 13.99 14.74 9.13
CA ASP A 79 12.92 15.73 9.07
C ASP A 79 13.32 16.91 9.96
N PRO A 80 13.64 18.10 9.42
CA PRO A 80 14.03 19.26 10.21
C PRO A 80 12.92 19.74 11.17
N ARG A 81 11.68 19.27 11.02
CA ARG A 81 10.54 19.58 11.88
C ARG A 81 10.40 18.61 13.06
N SER A 82 11.17 17.53 13.09
CA SER A 82 11.16 16.52 14.16
C SER A 82 12.58 16.26 14.67
N LYS A 83 12.81 16.45 15.97
CA LYS A 83 14.15 16.30 16.56
C LYS A 83 14.64 14.85 16.63
N ASP A 84 13.75 13.87 16.46
CA ASP A 84 14.01 12.44 16.68
C ASP A 84 13.88 11.59 15.39
N ALA A 85 13.58 12.18 14.24
CA ALA A 85 13.26 11.45 13.00
C ALA A 85 14.45 11.36 12.04
N ARG A 86 15.52 10.67 12.46
CA ARG A 86 16.60 10.29 11.54
C ARG A 86 16.28 8.92 10.94
N HIS A 87 15.92 8.89 9.67
CA HIS A 87 15.60 7.67 8.95
C HIS A 87 16.78 7.23 8.09
N GLN A 88 17.16 5.96 8.19
CA GLN A 88 18.07 5.35 7.23
C GLN A 88 17.28 4.46 6.30
N TYR A 89 17.44 4.67 5.01
CA TYR A 89 16.78 3.92 3.96
C TYR A 89 17.78 3.12 3.14
N GLN A 90 17.33 1.99 2.63
CA GLN A 90 17.96 1.25 1.55
C GLN A 90 16.92 0.92 0.49
N PHE A 91 17.20 1.30 -0.75
CA PHE A 91 16.32 1.12 -1.89
C PHE A 91 16.97 0.19 -2.91
N THR A 92 16.14 -0.64 -3.53
CA THR A 92 16.51 -1.46 -4.69
C THR A 92 15.44 -1.29 -5.75
N VAL A 93 15.83 -0.74 -6.89
CA VAL A 93 15.01 -0.68 -8.10
C VAL A 93 15.69 -1.58 -9.13
N HIS A 94 14.95 -2.57 -9.62
CA HIS A 94 15.44 -3.54 -10.59
C HIS A 94 14.36 -3.76 -11.65
N ALA A 95 14.60 -3.29 -12.86
CA ALA A 95 13.75 -3.54 -14.00
C ALA A 95 14.52 -4.25 -15.11
N ASN A 96 14.00 -5.40 -15.52
CA ASN A 96 14.43 -6.10 -16.72
C ASN A 96 13.29 -6.13 -17.76
N SER A 97 13.47 -6.77 -18.92
CA SER A 97 12.41 -6.88 -19.95
C SER A 97 11.16 -7.67 -19.53
N GLU A 98 11.22 -8.37 -18.40
CA GLU A 98 10.16 -9.28 -17.95
C GLU A 98 9.50 -8.78 -16.66
N GLN A 99 10.25 -8.11 -15.80
CA GLN A 99 9.84 -7.78 -14.45
C GLN A 99 10.38 -6.42 -14.00
N ILE A 100 9.63 -5.82 -13.08
CA ILE A 100 10.00 -4.63 -12.33
C ILE A 100 9.90 -4.95 -10.84
N VAL A 101 10.95 -4.59 -10.10
CA VAL A 101 11.08 -4.76 -8.67
C VAL A 101 11.42 -3.40 -8.06
N ILE A 102 10.68 -3.03 -7.01
CA ILE A 102 10.98 -1.87 -6.19
C ILE A 102 10.90 -2.34 -4.74
N ASP A 103 12.01 -2.33 -4.02
CA ASP A 103 12.12 -2.70 -2.61
C ASP A 103 12.63 -1.49 -1.83
N SER A 104 11.94 -1.12 -0.76
CA SER A 104 12.43 -0.17 0.24
C SER A 104 12.51 -0.80 1.61
N ARG A 105 13.65 -0.53 2.25
CA ARG A 105 13.94 -0.92 3.62
C ARG A 105 14.26 0.31 4.43
N MET A 106 13.87 0.30 5.70
CA MET A 106 14.19 1.34 6.66
C MET A 106 14.83 0.70 7.89
N ALA A 107 15.88 1.34 8.42
CA ALA A 107 16.45 0.92 9.69
C ALA A 107 15.44 1.18 10.82
N ASP A 108 15.27 0.21 11.70
CA ASP A 108 14.52 0.36 12.94
C ASP A 108 15.33 1.12 14.01
N ALA A 109 14.79 1.22 15.23
CA ALA A 109 15.47 1.87 16.35
C ALA A 109 16.76 1.14 16.80
N ALA A 110 16.90 -0.15 16.49
CA ALA A 110 18.10 -0.94 16.76
C ALA A 110 19.15 -0.82 15.64
N GLY A 111 18.78 -0.24 14.49
CA GLY A 111 19.63 -0.11 13.31
C GLY A 111 19.50 -1.28 12.34
N ASP A 112 18.57 -2.21 12.57
CA ASP A 112 18.31 -3.35 11.70
C ASP A 112 17.42 -2.92 10.53
N LEU A 113 17.78 -3.35 9.31
CA LEU A 113 17.04 -3.01 8.10
C LEU A 113 15.78 -3.86 7.95
N GLU A 114 14.63 -3.26 8.20
CA GLU A 114 13.33 -3.87 7.95
C GLU A 114 12.78 -3.50 6.59
N MET A 115 12.21 -4.47 5.89
CA MET A 115 11.44 -4.22 4.66
C MET A 115 10.18 -3.43 5.01
N LYS A 116 9.99 -2.28 4.36
CA LYS A 116 8.81 -1.43 4.56
C LYS A 116 7.80 -1.57 3.43
N ASN A 117 8.24 -1.48 2.17
CA ASN A 117 7.36 -1.68 1.02
C ASN A 117 8.09 -2.40 -0.11
N ALA A 118 7.36 -3.24 -0.86
CA ALA A 118 7.90 -3.94 -2.02
C ALA A 118 6.87 -4.07 -3.14
N PHE A 119 7.33 -3.92 -4.38
CA PHE A 119 6.61 -4.23 -5.60
C PHE A 119 7.40 -5.28 -6.40
N LEU A 120 6.72 -6.33 -6.86
CA LEU A 120 7.24 -7.33 -7.79
C LEU A 120 6.21 -7.53 -8.91
N GLY A 121 6.35 -6.78 -9.99
CA GLY A 121 5.44 -6.82 -11.12
C GLY A 121 6.05 -7.52 -12.33
N THR A 122 5.27 -8.35 -13.01
CA THR A 122 5.65 -8.89 -14.33
C THR A 122 5.07 -8.02 -15.43
N TYR A 123 5.90 -7.61 -16.38
CA TYR A 123 5.50 -6.81 -17.54
C TYR A 123 4.61 -7.61 -18.50
N GLN A 124 3.52 -7.01 -18.92
CA GLN A 124 2.54 -7.58 -19.83
C GLN A 124 1.92 -6.49 -20.71
N GLY A 125 1.49 -6.89 -21.91
CA GLY A 125 0.67 -6.09 -22.83
C GLY A 125 1.12 -4.64 -23.05
N ALA A 126 0.19 -3.84 -23.58
CA ALA A 126 0.30 -2.39 -23.60
C ALA A 126 -0.62 -1.79 -22.53
N CYS A 127 -0.26 -0.64 -21.98
CA CYS A 127 -1.12 0.10 -21.08
C CYS A 127 -2.46 0.43 -21.76
N THR A 128 -3.53 0.40 -20.97
CA THR A 128 -4.86 0.87 -21.40
C THR A 128 -5.20 2.18 -20.68
N ALA A 129 -6.13 2.96 -21.23
CA ALA A 129 -6.53 4.26 -20.67
C ALA A 129 -7.08 4.17 -19.22
N ASN A 130 -7.56 3.00 -18.81
CA ASN A 130 -8.15 2.79 -17.49
C ASN A 130 -7.16 2.23 -16.47
N MET A 131 -5.92 1.93 -16.87
CA MET A 131 -4.91 1.43 -15.96
C MET A 131 -4.26 2.60 -15.20
N PRO A 132 -4.27 2.59 -13.86
CA PRO A 132 -3.61 3.63 -13.11
C PRO A 132 -2.10 3.57 -13.33
N PRO A 133 -1.40 4.72 -13.28
CA PRO A 133 0.06 4.73 -13.27
C PRO A 133 0.60 3.97 -12.04
N LEU A 134 1.78 3.37 -12.18
CA LEU A 134 2.56 2.92 -11.03
C LEU A 134 2.76 4.10 -10.07
N ASP A 135 2.39 3.91 -8.80
CA ASP A 135 2.66 4.87 -7.74
C ASP A 135 4.03 4.55 -7.13
N GLU A 136 5.09 5.16 -7.67
CA GLU A 136 6.45 4.94 -7.20
C GLU A 136 6.65 5.36 -5.74
N TRP A 137 5.86 6.33 -5.26
CA TRP A 137 5.98 6.85 -3.90
C TRP A 137 5.47 5.86 -2.87
N ALA A 138 4.52 5.01 -3.24
CA ALA A 138 4.10 3.90 -2.40
C ALA A 138 5.24 2.97 -1.99
N TYR A 139 6.31 2.94 -2.78
CA TYR A 139 7.45 2.07 -2.55
C TYR A 139 8.71 2.84 -2.18
N LEU A 140 8.95 4.02 -2.73
CA LEU A 140 10.16 4.81 -2.50
C LEU A 140 10.12 5.72 -1.27
N ASP A 141 8.93 5.93 -0.72
CA ASP A 141 8.81 6.59 0.57
C ASP A 141 8.42 5.51 1.57
N GLY A 142 9.38 5.09 2.40
CA GLY A 142 9.12 4.14 3.49
C GLY A 142 8.17 4.70 4.55
N THR A 143 7.78 5.98 4.43
CA THR A 143 6.70 6.61 5.18
C THR A 143 5.39 6.71 4.39
N TYR A 144 5.34 6.29 3.13
CA TYR A 144 4.07 6.11 2.42
C TYR A 144 3.34 4.92 3.01
N GLY A 145 2.17 5.19 3.59
CA GLY A 145 1.50 4.30 4.54
C GLY A 145 1.73 4.67 6.01
N MET A 146 2.83 5.37 6.35
CA MET A 146 3.13 5.92 7.69
C MET A 146 3.00 7.46 7.81
N GLY A 147 2.40 8.11 6.81
CA GLY A 147 2.35 9.56 6.67
C GLY A 147 0.96 10.11 6.38
N ALA A 148 -0.08 9.57 7.00
CA ALA A 148 -1.24 10.41 7.30
C ALA A 148 -0.85 11.25 8.53
N PRO A 149 -1.18 12.55 8.64
CA PRO A 149 -0.94 13.32 9.87
C PRO A 149 -1.44 12.48 11.07
N ALA A 150 -0.79 12.53 12.24
CA ALA A 150 -1.15 11.66 13.38
C ALA A 150 -2.67 11.63 13.69
N GLN A 151 -3.40 12.70 13.35
CA GLN A 151 -4.86 12.77 13.38
C GLN A 151 -5.56 11.90 12.32
N ALA A 152 -5.06 11.87 11.09
CA ALA A 152 -5.54 11.01 10.01
C ALA A 152 -5.10 9.54 10.18
N ASP A 153 -3.97 9.25 10.80
CA ASP A 153 -3.59 7.88 11.16
C ASP A 153 -4.54 7.31 12.25
N GLY A 154 -4.80 8.10 13.30
CA GLY A 154 -5.83 7.79 14.29
C GLY A 154 -7.24 7.64 13.66
N ALA A 155 -7.59 8.49 12.69
CA ALA A 155 -8.86 8.39 11.98
C ALA A 155 -8.94 7.13 11.10
N ARG A 156 -7.88 6.78 10.36
CA ARG A 156 -7.81 5.57 9.54
C ARG A 156 -7.89 4.32 10.41
N LYS A 157 -7.13 4.26 11.51
CA LYS A 157 -7.22 3.17 12.50
C LYS A 157 -8.64 3.04 13.06
N ALA A 158 -9.27 4.15 13.43
CA ALA A 158 -10.64 4.14 13.95
C ALA A 158 -11.65 3.65 12.91
N VAL A 159 -11.54 4.09 11.65
CA VAL A 159 -12.40 3.62 10.56
C VAL A 159 -12.13 2.14 10.26
N ALA A 160 -10.88 1.67 10.31
CA ALA A 160 -10.57 0.25 10.13
C ALA A 160 -11.22 -0.64 11.20
N ILE A 161 -11.25 -0.20 12.47
CA ILE A 161 -11.97 -0.91 13.55
C ILE A 161 -13.48 -0.98 13.25
N GLU A 162 -14.08 0.11 12.76
CA GLU A 162 -15.50 0.14 12.39
C GLU A 162 -15.80 -0.75 11.19
N LEU A 163 -14.93 -0.77 10.18
CA LEU A 163 -15.07 -1.66 9.03
C LEU A 163 -15.01 -3.13 9.47
N ILE A 164 -14.11 -3.50 10.39
CA ILE A 164 -14.06 -4.84 10.98
C ILE A 164 -15.36 -5.17 11.72
N ARG A 165 -15.88 -4.24 12.52
CA ARG A 165 -17.18 -4.39 13.18
C ARG A 165 -18.31 -4.57 12.15
N CYS A 166 -18.31 -3.79 11.09
CA CYS A 166 -19.32 -3.88 10.03
C CYS A 166 -19.23 -5.18 9.23
N GLY A 167 -18.03 -5.73 9.03
CA GLY A 167 -17.84 -7.09 8.52
C GLY A 167 -18.58 -8.12 9.37
N ASN A 168 -18.42 -8.06 10.70
CA ASN A 168 -19.15 -8.92 11.64
C ASN A 168 -20.68 -8.68 11.60
N VAL A 169 -21.12 -7.42 11.46
CA VAL A 169 -22.55 -7.08 11.35
C VAL A 169 -23.16 -7.69 10.10
N PHE A 170 -22.56 -7.49 8.92
CA PHE A 170 -23.06 -8.07 7.68
C PHE A 170 -23.03 -9.60 7.70
N ASN A 171 -21.96 -10.19 8.25
CA ASN A 171 -21.87 -11.64 8.37
C ASN A 171 -22.95 -12.20 9.32
N GLY A 172 -23.19 -11.56 10.46
CA GLY A 172 -24.25 -11.94 11.40
C GLY A 172 -25.66 -11.74 10.81
N LEU A 173 -25.89 -10.62 10.12
CA LEU A 173 -27.15 -10.34 9.42
C LEU A 173 -27.42 -11.34 8.30
N SER A 174 -26.38 -11.88 7.64
CA SER A 174 -26.51 -12.91 6.61
C SER A 174 -27.26 -14.15 7.12
N LEU A 175 -27.21 -14.44 8.43
CA LEU A 175 -27.93 -15.55 9.06
C LEU A 175 -29.41 -15.23 9.32
N THR A 176 -29.79 -13.96 9.26
CA THR A 176 -31.13 -13.47 9.62
C THR A 176 -31.99 -13.11 8.40
N VAL A 177 -31.39 -12.99 7.21
CA VAL A 177 -32.08 -12.66 5.96
C VAL A 177 -32.48 -13.92 5.18
N ALA A 178 -33.42 -13.76 4.25
CA ALA A 178 -33.85 -14.82 3.35
C ALA A 178 -32.67 -15.39 2.55
N LYS A 179 -32.71 -16.69 2.25
CA LYS A 179 -31.63 -17.45 1.59
C LYS A 179 -31.04 -16.74 0.35
N GLY A 180 -31.90 -16.17 -0.50
CA GLY A 180 -31.48 -15.47 -1.72
C GLY A 180 -30.74 -14.14 -1.51
N LYS A 181 -30.65 -13.64 -0.27
CA LYS A 181 -29.94 -12.40 0.08
C LYS A 181 -28.72 -12.65 0.96
N GLN A 182 -28.50 -13.88 1.42
CA GLN A 182 -27.39 -14.21 2.32
C GLN A 182 -26.04 -13.99 1.64
N GLU A 183 -25.92 -14.35 0.37
CA GLU A 183 -24.66 -14.23 -0.36
C GLU A 183 -24.23 -12.77 -0.51
N GLY A 184 -25.15 -11.89 -0.92
CA GLY A 184 -24.85 -10.45 -1.00
C GLY A 184 -24.42 -9.86 0.35
N MET A 185 -24.97 -10.33 1.47
CA MET A 185 -24.55 -9.92 2.81
C MET A 185 -23.14 -10.45 3.15
N ARG A 186 -22.79 -11.67 2.76
CA ARG A 186 -21.43 -12.21 2.96
C ARG A 186 -20.40 -11.51 2.08
N THR A 187 -20.75 -11.18 0.83
CA THR A 187 -19.89 -10.37 -0.04
C THR A 187 -19.65 -8.98 0.55
N ALA A 188 -20.70 -8.32 1.07
CA ALA A 188 -20.55 -7.04 1.76
C ALA A 188 -19.65 -7.18 3.00
N ALA A 189 -19.78 -8.27 3.76
CA ALA A 189 -18.90 -8.53 4.90
C ALA A 189 -17.42 -8.67 4.49
N ALA A 190 -17.15 -9.42 3.42
CA ALA A 190 -15.80 -9.60 2.89
C ALA A 190 -15.20 -8.26 2.41
N ALA A 191 -15.96 -7.48 1.64
CA ALA A 191 -15.52 -6.17 1.16
C ALA A 191 -15.18 -5.21 2.30
N MET A 192 -15.93 -5.23 3.41
CA MET A 192 -15.61 -4.44 4.59
C MET A 192 -14.28 -4.84 5.23
N LEU A 193 -14.03 -6.15 5.33
CA LEU A 193 -12.80 -6.66 5.94
C LEU A 193 -11.58 -6.40 5.06
N GLU A 194 -11.71 -6.55 3.75
CA GLU A 194 -10.66 -6.19 2.78
C GLU A 194 -10.35 -4.69 2.85
N ALA A 195 -11.38 -3.84 2.82
CA ALA A 195 -11.20 -2.40 2.93
C ALA A 195 -10.57 -1.98 4.26
N ALA A 196 -10.82 -2.70 5.36
CA ALA A 196 -10.17 -2.43 6.65
C ALA A 196 -8.66 -2.71 6.60
N VAL A 197 -8.24 -3.76 5.91
CA VAL A 197 -6.83 -4.14 5.72
C VAL A 197 -6.12 -3.13 4.80
N GLU A 198 -6.77 -2.73 3.71
CA GLU A 198 -6.24 -1.71 2.80
C GLU A 198 -6.11 -0.34 3.47
N LEU A 199 -7.09 0.05 4.28
CA LEU A 199 -7.15 1.38 4.88
C LEU A 199 -6.08 1.59 5.97
N TYR A 200 -5.77 0.55 6.73
CA TYR A 200 -4.82 0.61 7.84
C TYR A 200 -3.93 -0.64 7.82
N PRO A 201 -2.82 -0.61 7.04
CA PRO A 201 -1.88 -1.72 6.96
C PRO A 201 -1.04 -1.78 8.25
N ALA A 202 -1.63 -2.33 9.31
CA ALA A 202 -1.01 -2.46 10.62
C ALA A 202 0.06 -3.56 10.63
N GLU A 203 1.07 -3.43 11.51
CA GLU A 203 1.91 -4.57 11.89
C GLU A 203 1.10 -5.65 12.63
N GLY A 204 1.56 -6.90 12.56
CA GLY A 204 1.17 -8.09 13.36
C GLY A 204 -0.19 -8.12 14.10
N SER A 205 -0.97 -9.19 13.86
CA SER A 205 -2.23 -9.61 14.54
C SER A 205 -3.39 -8.62 14.71
N PHE A 206 -3.22 -7.29 14.56
CA PHE A 206 -4.23 -6.26 14.83
C PHE A 206 -5.62 -6.59 14.25
N HIS A 207 -5.72 -6.83 12.94
CA HIS A 207 -7.01 -7.10 12.30
C HIS A 207 -7.67 -8.38 12.82
N ARG A 208 -6.88 -9.40 13.17
CA ARG A 208 -7.38 -10.65 13.74
C ARG A 208 -7.88 -10.44 15.16
N ASP A 209 -7.19 -9.64 15.95
CA ASP A 209 -7.54 -9.37 17.34
C ASP A 209 -8.78 -8.49 17.44
N GLU A 210 -8.88 -7.44 16.62
CA GLU A 210 -10.09 -6.61 16.55
C GLU A 210 -11.28 -7.39 15.97
N LEU A 211 -11.07 -8.29 15.00
CA LEU A 211 -12.12 -9.17 14.50
C LEU A 211 -12.67 -10.08 15.62
N LYS A 212 -11.76 -10.74 16.37
CA LYS A 212 -12.12 -11.61 17.50
C LYS A 212 -12.81 -10.85 18.63
N LYS A 213 -12.35 -9.64 18.92
CA LYS A 213 -12.92 -8.76 19.96
C LYS A 213 -14.31 -8.24 19.58
N SER A 214 -14.51 -7.90 18.32
CA SER A 214 -15.78 -7.37 17.80
C SER A 214 -16.87 -8.45 17.68
N ALA A 215 -16.51 -9.68 17.29
CA ALA A 215 -17.46 -10.76 17.03
C ALA A 215 -18.48 -11.04 18.17
N PRO A 216 -18.06 -11.19 19.45
CA PRO A 216 -19.02 -11.41 20.54
C PRO A 216 -19.92 -10.20 20.82
N LEU A 217 -19.42 -8.98 20.63
CA LEU A 217 -20.19 -7.74 20.84
C LEU A 217 -21.31 -7.62 19.81
N VAL A 218 -20.97 -7.81 18.53
CA VAL A 218 -21.95 -7.78 17.43
C VAL A 218 -22.97 -8.91 17.57
N SER A 219 -22.52 -10.10 18.00
CA SER A 219 -23.43 -11.21 18.26
C SER A 219 -24.45 -10.86 19.35
N ALA A 220 -24.03 -10.21 20.44
CA ALA A 220 -24.92 -9.76 21.50
C ALA A 220 -25.91 -8.67 21.03
N GLU A 221 -25.53 -7.84 20.07
CA GLU A 221 -26.42 -6.83 19.47
C GLU A 221 -27.47 -7.44 18.52
N LEU A 222 -27.13 -8.55 17.87
CA LEU A 222 -27.96 -9.22 16.86
C LEU A 222 -28.88 -10.31 17.42
N VAL A 223 -28.40 -11.14 18.34
CA VAL A 223 -29.15 -12.26 18.89
C VAL A 223 -30.33 -11.74 19.71
N GLY A 224 -31.54 -12.24 19.42
CA GLY A 224 -32.77 -11.82 20.10
C GLY A 224 -33.24 -10.38 19.80
N SER A 225 -32.56 -9.66 18.90
CA SER A 225 -32.94 -8.30 18.52
C SER A 225 -34.08 -8.24 17.50
N SER A 226 -34.86 -7.15 17.55
CA SER A 226 -35.97 -6.89 16.64
C SER A 226 -35.50 -6.62 15.20
N ALA A 227 -36.42 -6.69 14.24
CA ALA A 227 -36.13 -6.40 12.83
C ALA A 227 -35.67 -4.95 12.63
N GLU A 228 -36.27 -4.01 13.37
CA GLU A 228 -35.91 -2.59 13.34
C GLU A 228 -34.48 -2.37 13.84
N LYS A 229 -34.08 -3.06 14.92
CA LYS A 229 -32.72 -2.97 15.44
C LYS A 229 -31.69 -3.57 14.48
N LYS A 230 -32.02 -4.69 13.82
CA LYS A 230 -31.18 -5.28 12.76
C LYS A 230 -31.04 -4.38 11.55
N PHE A 231 -32.13 -3.72 11.15
CA PHE A 231 -32.12 -2.76 10.05
C PHE A 231 -31.30 -1.51 10.37
N ALA A 232 -31.40 -0.99 11.60
CA ALA A 232 -30.56 0.12 12.07
C ALA A 232 -29.07 -0.24 12.05
N LEU A 233 -28.71 -1.46 12.47
CA LEU A 233 -27.34 -1.96 12.39
C LEU A 233 -26.85 -2.03 10.93
N TYR A 234 -27.66 -2.57 10.03
CA TYR A 234 -27.38 -2.53 8.58
C TYR A 234 -27.14 -1.10 8.09
N GLN A 235 -28.04 -0.16 8.41
CA GLN A 235 -27.93 1.23 7.96
C GLN A 235 -26.63 1.88 8.44
N SER A 236 -26.27 1.68 9.72
CA SER A 236 -25.02 2.21 10.28
C SER A 236 -23.75 1.75 9.56
N CYS A 237 -23.79 0.59 8.91
CA CYS A 237 -22.65 0.03 8.18
C CYS A 237 -22.73 0.26 6.66
N SER A 238 -23.94 0.43 6.12
CA SER A 238 -24.17 0.59 4.68
C SER A 238 -23.55 1.85 4.08
N ALA A 239 -23.28 2.87 4.89
CA ALA A 239 -22.60 4.09 4.44
C ALA A 239 -21.20 3.81 3.87
N TYR A 240 -20.48 2.83 4.43
CA TYR A 240 -19.15 2.44 3.93
C TYR A 240 -19.18 1.70 2.58
N LEU A 241 -20.34 1.20 2.14
CA LEU A 241 -20.51 0.58 0.82
C LEU A 241 -20.66 1.61 -0.31
N GLN A 242 -20.79 2.89 0.01
CA GLN A 242 -20.86 3.95 -1.00
C GLN A 242 -19.47 4.21 -1.61
N PRO A 243 -19.37 4.64 -2.89
CA PRO A 243 -18.10 4.83 -3.60
C PRO A 243 -17.03 5.63 -2.84
N ASP A 244 -17.44 6.62 -2.04
CA ASP A 244 -16.54 7.47 -1.25
C ASP A 244 -16.76 7.35 0.27
N GLY A 245 -17.58 6.40 0.74
CA GLY A 245 -18.06 6.34 2.12
C GLY A 245 -16.93 6.20 3.16
N ILE A 246 -15.90 5.42 2.82
CA ILE A 246 -14.71 5.22 3.65
C ILE A 246 -13.86 6.50 3.70
N ALA A 247 -13.57 7.09 2.53
CA ALA A 247 -12.77 8.31 2.43
C ALA A 247 -13.45 9.49 3.15
N GLN A 248 -14.77 9.63 3.02
CA GLN A 248 -15.56 10.63 3.73
C GLN A 248 -15.50 10.41 5.25
N SER A 249 -15.66 9.17 5.72
CA SER A 249 -15.59 8.85 7.16
C SER A 249 -14.22 9.17 7.77
N VAL A 250 -13.14 8.91 7.04
CA VAL A 250 -11.78 9.29 7.46
C VAL A 250 -11.65 10.80 7.54
N LYS A 251 -12.17 11.54 6.55
CA LYS A 251 -12.13 13.01 6.51
C LYS A 251 -12.91 13.63 7.65
N GLU A 252 -14.14 13.16 7.92
CA GLU A 252 -14.99 13.62 9.01
C GLU A 252 -14.32 13.41 10.38
N ARG A 253 -13.74 12.23 10.60
CA ARG A 253 -13.05 11.91 11.87
C ARG A 253 -11.74 12.67 12.04
N SER A 254 -11.00 12.88 10.94
CA SER A 254 -9.81 13.73 10.95
C SER A 254 -10.15 15.18 11.28
N ALA A 255 -11.27 15.70 10.76
CA ALA A 255 -11.76 17.04 11.06
C ALA A 255 -12.26 17.17 12.51
N ALA A 256 -12.99 16.19 13.02
CA ALA A 256 -13.47 16.17 14.41
C ALA A 256 -12.32 16.16 15.44
N ALA A 257 -11.24 15.41 15.17
CA ALA A 257 -10.03 15.40 15.99
C ALA A 257 -9.21 16.71 15.91
N GLY A 258 -9.41 17.50 14.85
CA GLY A 258 -8.82 18.83 14.69
C GLY A 258 -9.58 19.93 15.45
N ALA A 259 -10.89 19.76 15.64
CA ALA A 259 -11.77 20.72 16.33
C ALA A 259 -11.74 20.61 17.87
N THR A 260 -11.03 19.62 18.42
CA THR A 260 -10.88 19.39 19.87
C THR A 260 -9.54 19.90 20.45
N LYS A 261 -8.76 20.65 19.65
CA LYS A 261 -7.59 21.42 20.08
C LYS A 261 -7.89 22.92 20.04
#